data_AF-A0AAP4X4D5-F1
#
_entry.id   AF-A0AAP4X4D5-F1
#
_cell.length_a   1.000
_cell.length_b   1.000
_cell.length_c   1.000
_cell.angle_alpha   90.00
_cell.angle_beta   90.00
_cell.angle_gamma   90.00
#
_symmetry.space_group_name_H-M   'P 1'
#
loop_
_entity.id
_entity.type
_entity.pdbx_description
1 polymer ?
#
loop_
_entity_poly.entity_id
_entity_poly.type
_entity_poly.pdbx_seq_one_letter_code
_entity_poly.pdbx_strand_id
1 'polypeptide(L)'
;MLKSFCASLIAVSTLLASLNAAAVEYRLPAKDSRLIGENQYYVVPEGKLTLEAIAAEFQLGLSNMMEANPGVDPYLPKPGSTLVIPHQLILPDTPRKGIVINSAEMRLYYYPKGKNTVEVLPIGIGQVGRDTPENWVTQVYRKRANPTWTPTQNTRKIYADKGVELPDVWPAGPDNPMGLFALYVGNYFAVHGTNASFGIGLRVSQGCVRLRDEDIEHLFNSVPVGTRVEFVNQPIKATIEPDGNRYLEVHQPLSETIEQFESSEQLPLTLDKKITSIVAHAETDSFTLKRLLEQRTGMPTRINSIQHAQLDEDAAPADSE
;
A
#
# COMPACT_ATOMS: atom_id res chain seq x y z
N MET A 1 36.50 61.15 -16.41
CA MET A 1 36.84 59.72 -16.23
C MET A 1 35.62 59.02 -15.66
N LEU A 2 34.85 58.35 -16.51
CA LEU A 2 33.65 57.59 -16.14
C LEU A 2 34.08 56.13 -15.95
N LYS A 3 33.97 55.57 -14.74
CA LYS A 3 34.26 54.15 -14.49
C LYS A 3 32.98 53.34 -14.52
N SER A 4 32.94 52.41 -15.47
CA SER A 4 31.89 51.43 -15.71
C SER A 4 31.84 50.39 -14.58
N PHE A 5 30.65 50.08 -14.07
CA PHE A 5 30.39 48.95 -13.18
C PHE A 5 29.73 47.85 -14.00
N CYS A 6 30.44 46.74 -14.22
CA CYS A 6 29.87 45.51 -14.77
C CYS A 6 29.14 44.76 -13.65
N ALA A 7 27.83 44.61 -13.77
CA ALA A 7 27.04 43.68 -12.97
C ALA A 7 27.00 42.33 -13.69
N SER A 8 27.63 41.30 -13.12
CA SER A 8 27.45 39.91 -13.56
C SER A 8 26.24 39.32 -12.84
N LEU A 9 25.14 39.11 -13.56
CA LEU A 9 24.05 38.26 -13.11
C LEU A 9 24.51 36.79 -13.16
N ILE A 10 24.58 36.14 -12.02
CA ILE A 10 24.66 34.68 -11.93
C ILE A 10 23.22 34.16 -12.01
N ALA A 11 22.83 33.64 -13.16
CA ALA A 11 21.59 32.90 -13.31
C ALA A 11 21.77 31.50 -12.72
N VAL A 12 21.20 31.25 -11.54
CA VAL A 12 21.08 29.91 -10.96
C VAL A 12 19.92 29.22 -11.67
N SER A 13 20.24 28.38 -12.65
CA SER A 13 19.29 27.49 -13.31
C SER A 13 18.95 26.33 -12.36
N THR A 14 17.78 26.38 -11.73
CA THR A 14 17.19 25.24 -11.03
C THR A 14 16.76 24.19 -12.07
N LEU A 15 17.51 23.09 -12.18
CA LEU A 15 17.02 21.90 -12.88
C LEU A 15 15.87 21.32 -12.05
N LEU A 16 14.63 21.53 -12.52
CA LEU A 16 13.50 20.70 -12.15
C LEU A 16 13.70 19.34 -12.81
N ALA A 17 14.25 18.38 -12.07
CA ALA A 17 14.15 16.97 -12.46
C ALA A 17 12.67 16.59 -12.35
N SER A 18 12.01 16.40 -13.49
CA SER A 18 10.72 15.72 -13.54
C SER A 18 10.93 14.29 -13.04
N LEU A 19 10.57 14.06 -11.78
CA LEU A 19 10.45 12.71 -11.23
C LEU A 19 9.32 12.04 -11.99
N ASN A 20 9.65 11.17 -12.94
CA ASN A 20 8.68 10.18 -13.41
C ASN A 20 8.33 9.34 -12.18
N ALA A 21 7.07 9.35 -11.76
CA ALA A 21 6.57 8.51 -10.67
C ALA A 21 6.63 7.04 -11.11
N ALA A 22 7.81 6.42 -10.96
CA ALA A 22 8.03 5.00 -11.16
C ALA A 22 7.65 4.26 -9.88
N ALA A 23 7.09 3.05 -9.98
CA ALA A 23 6.71 2.22 -8.82
C ALA A 23 7.77 2.21 -7.70
N VAL A 24 7.36 2.16 -6.43
CA VAL A 24 8.31 2.04 -5.32
C VAL A 24 8.98 0.67 -5.39
N GLU A 25 10.22 0.66 -5.87
CA GLU A 25 11.04 -0.54 -6.04
C GLU A 25 11.93 -0.74 -4.82
N TYR A 26 11.83 -1.91 -4.19
CA TYR A 26 12.70 -2.32 -3.09
C TYR A 26 13.60 -3.46 -3.54
N ARG A 27 14.83 -3.46 -3.06
CA ARG A 27 15.69 -4.64 -3.16
C ARG A 27 15.11 -5.74 -2.28
N LEU A 28 15.00 -6.96 -2.82
CA LEU A 28 14.59 -8.10 -2.02
C LEU A 28 15.60 -8.36 -0.89
N PRO A 29 15.13 -8.55 0.34
CA PRO A 29 16.00 -8.88 1.46
C PRO A 29 16.47 -10.33 1.34
N ALA A 30 17.28 -10.79 2.28
CA ALA A 30 17.65 -12.19 2.40
C ALA A 30 16.40 -13.11 2.42
N LYS A 31 16.57 -14.40 2.08
CA LYS A 31 15.43 -15.32 1.91
C LYS A 31 14.63 -15.52 3.20
N ASP A 32 15.29 -15.36 4.34
CA ASP A 32 14.81 -15.49 5.72
C ASP A 32 14.38 -14.15 6.35
N SER A 33 14.54 -13.02 5.67
CA SER A 33 14.07 -11.70 6.10
C SER A 33 12.86 -11.28 5.26
N ARG A 34 11.87 -10.60 5.85
CA ARG A 34 10.70 -10.06 5.12
C ARG A 34 10.51 -8.56 5.32
N LEU A 35 11.25 -7.95 6.25
CA LEU A 35 11.20 -6.51 6.47
C LEU A 35 11.94 -5.77 5.35
N ILE A 36 11.26 -4.80 4.73
CA ILE A 36 11.82 -3.96 3.68
C ILE A 36 11.43 -2.51 3.87
N GLY A 37 12.20 -1.60 3.27
CA GLY A 37 11.90 -0.18 3.25
C GLY A 37 12.16 0.51 4.59
N GLU A 38 11.99 1.83 4.57
CA GLU A 38 12.17 2.71 5.71
C GLU A 38 11.06 3.75 5.69
N ASN A 39 10.50 4.06 6.86
CA ASN A 39 9.50 5.13 6.97
C ASN A 39 10.17 6.49 6.77
N GLN A 40 9.44 7.42 6.19
CA GLN A 40 9.88 8.81 6.03
C GLN A 40 8.96 9.73 6.83
N TYR A 41 9.42 10.96 7.03
CA TYR A 41 8.66 12.00 7.71
C TYR A 41 8.49 13.19 6.76
N TYR A 42 7.26 13.66 6.63
CA TYR A 42 6.89 14.74 5.73
C TYR A 42 6.24 15.87 6.51
N VAL A 43 6.80 17.08 6.42
CA VAL A 43 6.19 18.28 7.01
C VAL A 43 5.21 18.86 6.01
N VAL A 44 3.94 18.94 6.41
CA VAL A 44 2.88 19.45 5.53
C VAL A 44 3.17 20.92 5.19
N PRO A 45 3.33 21.28 3.90
CA PRO A 45 3.61 22.65 3.50
C PRO A 45 2.39 23.55 3.71
N GLU A 46 2.62 24.87 3.71
CA GLU A 46 1.54 25.85 3.60
C GLU A 46 0.78 25.66 2.27
N GLY A 47 -0.54 25.74 2.31
CA GLY A 47 -1.39 25.59 1.13
C GLY A 47 -2.59 24.67 1.33
N LYS A 48 -3.15 24.18 0.22
CA LYS A 48 -4.33 23.30 0.19
C LYS A 48 -4.01 21.99 -0.51
N LEU A 49 -3.11 21.21 0.07
CA LEU A 49 -2.80 19.86 -0.41
C LEU A 49 -3.67 18.85 0.34
N THR A 50 -4.38 17.97 -0.37
CA THR A 50 -5.17 16.91 0.26
C THR A 50 -4.27 15.74 0.69
N LEU A 51 -4.75 14.89 1.59
CA LEU A 51 -3.99 13.69 1.97
C LEU A 51 -3.83 12.72 0.79
N GLU A 52 -4.83 12.63 -0.10
CA GLU A 52 -4.73 11.82 -1.32
C GLU A 52 -3.63 12.35 -2.25
N ALA A 53 -3.47 13.67 -2.38
CA ALA A 53 -2.41 14.23 -3.20
C ALA A 53 -1.02 13.90 -2.64
N ILE A 54 -0.85 13.96 -1.31
CA ILE A 54 0.37 13.51 -0.64
C ILE A 54 0.57 12.00 -0.84
N ALA A 55 -0.49 11.20 -0.66
CA ALA A 55 -0.44 9.75 -0.87
C ALA A 55 -0.02 9.40 -2.30
N ALA A 56 -0.52 10.12 -3.30
CA ALA A 56 -0.14 9.94 -4.69
C ALA A 56 1.34 10.30 -4.95
N GLU A 57 1.83 11.40 -4.38
CA GLU A 57 3.25 11.80 -4.46
C GLU A 57 4.18 10.71 -3.93
N PHE A 58 3.80 10.06 -2.82
CA PHE A 58 4.56 8.98 -2.21
C PHE A 58 4.13 7.57 -2.65
N GLN A 59 3.28 7.44 -3.66
CA GLN A 59 2.79 6.14 -4.16
C GLN A 59 2.24 5.22 -3.06
N LEU A 60 1.41 5.79 -2.20
CA LEU A 60 0.68 5.11 -1.14
C LEU A 60 -0.83 5.19 -1.39
N GLY A 61 -1.57 4.28 -0.77
CA GLY A 61 -3.02 4.34 -0.72
C GLY A 61 -3.48 5.30 0.38
N LEU A 62 -4.66 5.90 0.21
CA LEU A 62 -5.22 6.81 1.21
C LEU A 62 -5.39 6.13 2.58
N SER A 63 -5.87 4.88 2.62
CA SER A 63 -6.00 4.12 3.87
C SER A 63 -4.67 3.94 4.59
N ASN A 64 -3.58 3.65 3.87
CA ASN A 64 -2.26 3.47 4.48
C ASN A 64 -1.78 4.76 5.15
N MET A 65 -2.02 5.91 4.52
CA MET A 65 -1.71 7.22 5.09
C MET A 65 -2.56 7.51 6.34
N MET A 66 -3.85 7.17 6.33
CA MET A 66 -4.74 7.36 7.47
C MET A 66 -4.40 6.43 8.64
N GLU A 67 -4.05 5.17 8.37
CA GLU A 67 -3.61 4.21 9.40
C GLU A 67 -2.32 4.68 10.09
N ALA A 68 -1.34 5.14 9.31
CA ALA A 68 -0.06 5.60 9.85
C ALA A 68 -0.14 6.95 10.57
N ASN A 69 -1.20 7.75 10.32
CA ASN A 69 -1.38 9.10 10.87
C ASN A 69 -2.75 9.26 11.54
N PRO A 70 -2.97 8.67 12.74
CA PRO A 70 -4.26 8.75 13.42
C PRO A 70 -4.73 10.19 13.64
N GLY A 71 -5.97 10.48 13.23
CA GLY A 71 -6.59 11.80 13.37
C GLY A 71 -6.20 12.83 12.31
N VAL A 72 -5.43 12.43 11.28
CA VAL A 72 -5.18 13.29 10.11
C VAL A 72 -6.49 13.64 9.41
N ASP A 73 -6.65 14.90 9.00
CA ASP A 73 -7.74 15.33 8.14
C ASP A 73 -7.42 14.92 6.69
N PRO A 74 -8.21 14.04 6.05
CA PRO A 74 -7.94 13.59 4.68
C PRO A 74 -8.16 14.70 3.64
N TYR A 75 -8.99 15.69 3.93
CA TYR A 75 -9.30 16.80 3.03
C TYR A 75 -8.26 17.90 3.11
N LEU A 76 -7.81 18.23 4.32
CA LEU A 76 -6.82 19.29 4.52
C LEU A 76 -5.91 18.98 5.72
N PRO A 77 -4.87 18.14 5.53
CA PRO A 77 -3.81 17.95 6.51
C PRO A 77 -3.29 19.30 7.02
N LYS A 78 -3.10 19.40 8.34
CA LYS A 78 -2.74 20.66 9.00
C LYS A 78 -1.35 21.12 8.56
N PRO A 79 -1.17 22.33 8.00
CA PRO A 79 0.15 22.88 7.68
C PRO A 79 1.08 22.89 8.90
N GLY A 80 2.36 22.59 8.68
CA GLY A 80 3.40 22.47 9.72
C GLY A 80 3.31 21.21 10.59
N SER A 81 2.27 20.38 10.46
CA SER A 81 2.25 19.06 11.09
C SER A 81 3.18 18.09 10.37
N THR A 82 3.64 17.05 11.07
CA THR A 82 4.47 15.99 10.49
C THR A 82 3.61 14.76 10.25
N LEU A 83 3.65 14.26 9.01
CA LEU A 83 3.08 12.99 8.61
C LEU A 83 4.18 11.93 8.55
N VAL A 84 3.85 10.72 8.98
CA VAL A 84 4.64 9.52 8.71
C VAL A 84 4.25 8.98 7.34
N ILE A 85 5.25 8.68 6.52
CA ILE A 85 5.11 8.05 5.21
C ILE A 85 5.50 6.56 5.37
N PRO A 86 4.52 5.63 5.44
CA PRO A 86 4.74 4.23 5.81
C PRO A 86 5.29 3.37 4.65
N HIS A 87 6.55 3.61 4.28
CA HIS A 87 7.27 2.79 3.27
C HIS A 87 7.95 1.55 3.85
N GLN A 88 8.14 1.47 5.17
CA GLN A 88 8.59 0.23 5.79
C GLN A 88 7.42 -0.76 5.88
N LEU A 89 7.64 -1.99 5.43
CA LEU A 89 6.62 -3.05 5.45
C LEU A 89 7.25 -4.44 5.56
N ILE A 90 6.45 -5.40 5.99
CA ILE A 90 6.72 -6.84 5.95
C ILE A 90 6.12 -7.39 4.66
N LEU A 91 6.92 -8.04 3.82
CA LEU A 91 6.41 -8.72 2.62
C LEU A 91 5.35 -9.78 2.99
N PRO A 92 4.25 -9.96 2.23
CA PRO A 92 3.27 -11.02 2.49
C PRO A 92 3.90 -12.41 2.59
N ASP A 93 3.27 -13.31 3.34
CA ASP A 93 3.76 -14.69 3.48
C ASP A 93 3.32 -15.55 2.29
N THR A 94 3.86 -15.22 1.13
CA THR A 94 3.54 -15.84 -0.15
C THR A 94 4.81 -16.08 -0.96
N PRO A 95 4.77 -16.91 -2.03
CA PRO A 95 5.88 -17.00 -2.96
C PRO A 95 6.23 -15.63 -3.56
N ARG A 96 7.50 -15.22 -3.49
CA ARG A 96 8.04 -14.00 -4.13
C ARG A 96 8.11 -14.14 -5.66
N LYS A 97 6.95 -14.29 -6.31
CA LYS A 97 6.83 -14.61 -7.73
C LYS A 97 5.59 -14.00 -8.36
N GLY A 98 5.80 -13.27 -9.46
CA GLY A 98 4.71 -12.68 -10.22
C GLY A 98 4.05 -11.56 -9.42
N ILE A 99 2.73 -11.52 -9.41
CA ILE A 99 1.93 -10.54 -8.70
C ILE A 99 1.30 -11.17 -7.47
N VAL A 100 1.37 -10.48 -6.34
CA VAL A 100 0.61 -10.77 -5.12
C VAL A 100 -0.21 -9.53 -4.78
N ILE A 101 -1.52 -9.69 -4.62
CA ILE A 101 -2.45 -8.64 -4.26
C ILE A 101 -2.93 -8.93 -2.84
N ASN A 102 -2.57 -8.05 -1.89
CA ASN A 102 -3.10 -8.14 -0.54
C ASN A 102 -4.16 -7.06 -0.35
N SER A 103 -5.42 -7.45 -0.45
CA SER A 103 -6.55 -6.51 -0.34
C SER A 103 -6.64 -5.86 1.05
N ALA A 104 -6.17 -6.56 2.09
CA ALA A 104 -6.23 -6.08 3.48
C ALA A 104 -5.42 -4.81 3.74
N GLU A 105 -4.35 -4.61 2.98
CA GLU A 105 -3.44 -3.46 3.12
C GLU A 105 -3.41 -2.58 1.88
N MET A 106 -4.32 -2.83 0.92
CA MET A 106 -4.42 -2.06 -0.33
C MET A 106 -3.10 -1.99 -1.13
N ARG A 107 -2.35 -3.11 -1.19
CA ARG A 107 -1.09 -3.19 -1.95
C ARG A 107 -1.05 -4.34 -2.96
N LEU A 108 -0.42 -4.05 -4.08
CA LEU A 108 0.02 -5.01 -5.09
C LEU A 108 1.56 -5.09 -5.04
N TYR A 109 2.06 -6.32 -4.93
CA TYR A 109 3.49 -6.64 -4.97
C TYR A 109 3.80 -7.31 -6.30
N TYR A 110 4.68 -6.72 -7.09
CA TYR A 110 5.19 -7.34 -8.31
C TYR A 110 6.64 -7.76 -8.11
N TYR A 111 6.93 -9.03 -8.39
CA TYR A 111 8.25 -9.64 -8.35
C TYR A 111 8.70 -9.92 -9.79
N PRO A 112 9.46 -9.02 -10.44
CA PRO A 112 9.84 -9.16 -11.84
C PRO A 112 10.76 -10.36 -12.03
N LYS A 113 10.53 -11.14 -13.10
CA LYS A 113 11.34 -12.33 -13.38
C LYS A 113 12.79 -11.92 -13.66
N GLY A 114 13.73 -12.56 -12.96
CA GLY A 114 15.16 -12.33 -13.16
C GLY A 114 15.72 -11.10 -12.45
N LYS A 115 14.89 -10.34 -11.72
CA LYS A 115 15.35 -9.28 -10.82
C LYS A 115 15.30 -9.75 -9.37
N ASN A 116 16.18 -9.20 -8.54
CA ASN A 116 16.15 -9.37 -7.08
C ASN A 116 15.48 -8.14 -6.42
N THR A 117 14.32 -7.77 -6.93
CA THR A 117 13.53 -6.61 -6.49
C THR A 117 12.06 -6.97 -6.33
N VAL A 118 11.35 -6.15 -5.58
CA VAL A 118 9.90 -6.15 -5.46
C VAL A 118 9.41 -4.73 -5.64
N GLU A 119 8.43 -4.56 -6.51
CA GLU A 119 7.74 -3.29 -6.73
C GLU A 119 6.43 -3.32 -5.94
N VAL A 120 6.16 -2.29 -5.15
CA VAL A 120 4.94 -2.20 -4.32
C VAL A 120 4.12 -1.02 -4.80
N LEU A 121 2.88 -1.31 -5.18
CA LEU A 121 1.94 -0.36 -5.76
C LEU A 121 0.67 -0.29 -4.93
N PRO A 122 0.15 0.91 -4.65
CA PRO A 122 -1.11 1.05 -3.94
C PRO A 122 -2.27 0.73 -4.87
N ILE A 123 -3.32 0.12 -4.32
CA ILE A 123 -4.49 -0.31 -5.12
C ILE A 123 -5.81 0.15 -4.51
N GLY A 124 -6.82 0.34 -5.35
CA GLY A 124 -8.22 0.37 -4.95
C GLY A 124 -8.88 -0.98 -5.23
N ILE A 125 -9.80 -1.41 -4.37
CA ILE A 125 -10.47 -2.71 -4.46
C ILE A 125 -11.99 -2.58 -4.51
N GLY A 126 -12.67 -3.71 -4.61
CA GLY A 126 -14.14 -3.82 -4.60
C GLY A 126 -14.80 -3.19 -3.38
N GLN A 127 -15.94 -2.52 -3.62
CA GLN A 127 -16.88 -2.15 -2.57
C GLN A 127 -17.41 -3.41 -1.85
N VAL A 128 -17.85 -3.25 -0.61
CA VAL A 128 -18.53 -4.31 0.14
C VAL A 128 -19.67 -4.92 -0.69
N GLY A 129 -19.74 -6.25 -0.73
CA GLY A 129 -20.72 -6.99 -1.54
C GLY A 129 -20.35 -7.07 -3.02
N ARG A 130 -19.19 -6.54 -3.41
CA ARG A 130 -18.55 -6.67 -4.72
C ARG A 130 -17.07 -6.90 -4.53
N ASP A 131 -16.74 -7.80 -3.62
CA ASP A 131 -15.39 -7.90 -3.10
C ASP A 131 -14.40 -8.37 -4.16
N THR A 132 -13.19 -7.84 -4.06
CA THR A 132 -12.07 -8.38 -4.81
C THR A 132 -11.79 -9.79 -4.30
N PRO A 133 -11.49 -10.76 -5.19
CA PRO A 133 -11.29 -12.14 -4.76
C PRO A 133 -10.25 -12.28 -3.66
N GLU A 134 -10.43 -13.29 -2.82
CA GLU A 134 -9.49 -13.67 -1.76
C GLU A 134 -9.10 -15.14 -1.94
N ASN A 135 -7.87 -15.50 -1.54
CA ASN A 135 -7.35 -16.87 -1.59
C ASN A 135 -7.43 -17.50 -3.00
N TRP A 136 -7.18 -16.69 -4.03
CA TRP A 136 -7.30 -17.10 -5.43
C TRP A 136 -5.97 -16.95 -6.16
N VAL A 137 -5.52 -18.04 -6.80
CA VAL A 137 -4.33 -18.05 -7.66
C VAL A 137 -4.75 -18.18 -9.12
N THR A 138 -4.24 -17.28 -9.94
CA THR A 138 -4.52 -17.17 -11.37
C THR A 138 -3.28 -16.64 -12.11
N GLN A 139 -3.46 -16.12 -13.33
CA GLN A 139 -2.42 -15.50 -14.12
C GLN A 139 -2.98 -14.36 -15.00
N VAL A 140 -2.10 -13.52 -15.50
CA VAL A 140 -2.44 -12.55 -16.55
C VAL A 140 -2.68 -13.29 -17.86
N TYR A 141 -3.93 -13.37 -18.33
CA TYR A 141 -4.30 -14.07 -19.56
C TYR A 141 -4.07 -13.21 -20.80
N ARG A 142 -4.34 -11.90 -20.67
CA ARG A 142 -4.13 -10.93 -21.74
C ARG A 142 -3.99 -9.54 -21.12
N LYS A 143 -3.37 -8.63 -21.88
CA LYS A 143 -3.33 -7.21 -21.56
C LYS A 143 -3.89 -6.40 -22.73
N ARG A 144 -4.53 -5.27 -22.46
CA ARG A 144 -5.05 -4.36 -23.48
C ARG A 144 -4.78 -2.91 -23.10
N ALA A 145 -4.10 -2.19 -23.99
CA ALA A 145 -4.08 -0.73 -23.97
C ALA A 145 -5.41 -0.24 -24.57
N ASN A 146 -5.92 0.88 -24.06
CA ASN A 146 -7.21 1.46 -24.39
C ASN A 146 -8.33 0.40 -24.31
N PRO A 147 -8.58 -0.18 -23.11
CA PRO A 147 -9.61 -1.18 -22.93
C PRO A 147 -11.00 -0.57 -23.20
N THR A 148 -11.89 -1.38 -23.78
CA THR A 148 -13.33 -1.12 -23.70
C THR A 148 -13.85 -1.74 -22.40
N TRP A 149 -14.88 -1.16 -21.80
CA TRP A 149 -15.54 -1.73 -20.63
C TRP A 149 -16.93 -2.24 -21.00
N THR A 150 -17.22 -3.49 -20.66
CA THR A 150 -18.54 -4.10 -20.85
C THR A 150 -19.12 -4.37 -19.47
N PRO A 151 -20.09 -3.56 -19.00
CA PRO A 151 -20.75 -3.78 -17.72
C PRO A 151 -21.36 -5.18 -17.62
N THR A 152 -21.14 -5.84 -16.48
CA THR A 152 -21.78 -7.13 -16.21
C THR A 152 -23.30 -6.97 -16.07
N GLN A 153 -24.05 -8.06 -16.22
CA GLN A 153 -25.52 -8.02 -16.00
C GLN A 153 -25.87 -7.52 -14.60
N ASN A 154 -25.10 -7.94 -13.58
CA ASN A 154 -25.29 -7.47 -12.21
C ASN A 154 -25.01 -5.96 -12.08
N THR A 155 -23.93 -5.48 -12.68
CA THR A 155 -23.63 -4.04 -12.71
C THR A 155 -24.74 -3.25 -13.39
N ARG A 156 -25.26 -3.70 -14.53
CA ARG A 156 -26.38 -3.05 -15.22
C ARG A 156 -27.61 -2.96 -14.35
N LYS A 157 -28.00 -4.06 -13.70
CA LYS A 157 -29.16 -4.10 -12.80
C LYS A 157 -29.05 -3.02 -11.72
N ILE A 158 -27.90 -2.92 -11.07
CA ILE A 158 -27.72 -1.98 -9.95
C ILE A 158 -27.73 -0.52 -10.43
N TYR A 159 -27.15 -0.22 -11.60
CA TYR A 159 -27.24 1.13 -12.16
C TYR A 159 -28.67 1.46 -12.61
N ALA A 160 -29.39 0.49 -13.18
CA ALA A 160 -30.79 0.64 -13.54
C ALA A 160 -31.69 0.90 -12.31
N ASP A 161 -31.44 0.23 -11.18
CA ASP A 161 -32.13 0.47 -9.90
C ASP A 161 -31.92 1.91 -9.38
N LYS A 162 -30.84 2.57 -9.82
CA LYS A 162 -30.53 3.99 -9.53
C LYS A 162 -30.99 4.95 -10.64
N GLY A 163 -31.75 4.46 -11.63
CA GLY A 163 -32.21 5.25 -12.77
C GLY A 163 -31.12 5.61 -13.78
N VAL A 164 -29.97 4.90 -13.77
CA VAL A 164 -28.87 5.11 -14.70
C VAL A 164 -28.77 3.96 -15.68
N GLU A 165 -28.97 4.24 -16.96
CA GLU A 165 -28.78 3.26 -18.03
C GLU A 165 -27.31 3.24 -18.48
N LEU A 166 -26.68 2.06 -18.42
CA LEU A 166 -25.30 1.88 -18.87
C LEU A 166 -25.26 1.41 -20.33
N PRO A 167 -24.32 1.93 -21.16
CA PRO A 167 -24.16 1.48 -22.54
C PRO A 167 -23.76 0.00 -22.59
N ASP A 168 -24.07 -0.68 -23.69
CA ASP A 168 -23.65 -2.08 -23.91
C ASP A 168 -22.13 -2.23 -23.83
N VAL A 169 -21.41 -1.30 -24.45
CA VAL A 169 -19.97 -1.19 -24.38
C VAL A 169 -19.62 0.27 -24.13
N TRP A 170 -18.89 0.52 -23.04
CA TRP A 170 -18.24 1.79 -22.83
C TRP A 170 -16.96 1.83 -23.69
N PRO A 171 -16.83 2.79 -24.62
CA PRO A 171 -15.69 2.85 -25.52
C PRO A 171 -14.40 3.15 -24.75
N ALA A 172 -13.25 2.90 -25.38
CA ALA A 172 -11.99 3.36 -24.84
C ALA A 172 -11.91 4.90 -24.89
N GLY A 173 -11.20 5.50 -23.93
CA GLY A 173 -11.05 6.95 -23.84
C GLY A 173 -10.90 7.43 -22.40
N PRO A 174 -10.75 8.75 -22.20
CA PRO A 174 -10.54 9.34 -20.87
C PRO A 174 -11.71 9.09 -19.91
N ASP A 175 -12.93 8.96 -20.42
CA ASP A 175 -14.11 8.69 -19.61
C ASP A 175 -14.31 7.20 -19.27
N ASN A 176 -13.43 6.32 -19.75
CA ASN A 176 -13.57 4.89 -19.48
C ASN A 176 -13.19 4.59 -18.01
N PRO A 177 -14.08 3.96 -17.22
CA PRO A 177 -13.81 3.68 -15.81
C PRO A 177 -12.69 2.65 -15.58
N MET A 178 -12.23 1.96 -16.62
CA MET A 178 -11.07 1.07 -16.59
C MET A 178 -9.73 1.80 -16.83
N GLY A 179 -9.75 3.10 -17.13
CA GLY A 179 -8.55 3.85 -17.50
C GLY A 179 -7.95 3.41 -18.83
N LEU A 180 -6.66 3.70 -19.03
CA LEU A 180 -5.98 3.50 -20.31
C LEU A 180 -5.36 2.10 -20.49
N PHE A 181 -5.19 1.33 -19.42
CA PHE A 181 -4.54 0.02 -19.46
C PHE A 181 -5.26 -1.00 -18.58
N ALA A 182 -5.28 -2.25 -19.03
CA ALA A 182 -5.85 -3.36 -18.25
C ALA A 182 -5.09 -4.68 -18.47
N LEU A 183 -4.86 -5.40 -17.38
CA LEU A 183 -4.36 -6.77 -17.32
C LEU A 183 -5.52 -7.66 -16.86
N TYR A 184 -5.95 -8.60 -17.69
CA TYR A 184 -7.09 -9.46 -17.39
C TYR A 184 -6.62 -10.75 -16.72
N VAL A 185 -7.21 -11.07 -15.58
CA VAL A 185 -6.75 -12.15 -14.67
C VAL A 185 -7.75 -13.30 -14.55
N GLY A 186 -8.79 -13.32 -15.38
CA GLY A 186 -9.81 -14.37 -15.44
C GLY A 186 -11.07 -14.02 -14.65
N ASN A 187 -12.14 -14.82 -14.81
CA ASN A 187 -13.42 -14.66 -14.09
C ASN A 187 -13.97 -13.23 -14.10
N TYR A 188 -13.85 -12.52 -15.24
CA TYR A 188 -14.24 -11.12 -15.41
C TYR A 188 -13.45 -10.09 -14.58
N PHE A 189 -12.43 -10.51 -13.82
CA PHE A 189 -11.55 -9.63 -13.06
C PHE A 189 -10.38 -9.09 -13.91
N ALA A 190 -9.99 -7.87 -13.60
CA ALA A 190 -8.83 -7.21 -14.18
C ALA A 190 -8.10 -6.37 -13.13
N VAL A 191 -6.81 -6.17 -13.37
CA VAL A 191 -5.99 -5.11 -12.77
C VAL A 191 -5.93 -3.99 -13.81
N HIS A 192 -6.46 -2.81 -13.49
CA HIS A 192 -6.67 -1.75 -14.48
C HIS A 192 -6.49 -0.35 -13.89
N GLY A 193 -6.49 0.68 -14.75
CA GLY A 193 -6.39 2.08 -14.35
C GLY A 193 -7.69 2.67 -13.82
N THR A 194 -7.80 3.98 -13.79
CA THR A 194 -9.01 4.66 -13.33
C THR A 194 -9.11 6.03 -13.97
N ASN A 195 -10.31 6.48 -14.33
CA ASN A 195 -10.53 7.87 -14.73
C ASN A 195 -10.85 8.79 -13.53
N ALA A 196 -10.86 8.26 -12.31
CA ALA A 196 -11.12 9.01 -11.10
C ALA A 196 -9.81 9.49 -10.47
N SER A 197 -9.80 10.73 -9.97
CA SER A 197 -8.68 11.34 -9.24
C SER A 197 -8.53 10.85 -7.80
N PHE A 198 -9.40 9.94 -7.35
CA PHE A 198 -9.40 9.35 -6.01
C PHE A 198 -9.85 7.88 -6.08
N GLY A 199 -9.61 7.12 -5.01
CA GLY A 199 -10.09 5.74 -4.87
C GLY A 199 -9.00 4.69 -4.66
N ILE A 200 -7.73 5.08 -4.75
CA ILE A 200 -6.60 4.20 -4.44
C ILE A 200 -6.39 4.18 -2.93
N GLY A 201 -6.22 2.98 -2.35
CA GLY A 201 -6.32 2.78 -0.91
C GLY A 201 -7.76 2.73 -0.39
N LEU A 202 -8.76 2.59 -1.25
CA LEU A 202 -10.18 2.56 -0.86
C LEU A 202 -10.95 1.41 -1.52
N ARG A 203 -12.09 1.07 -0.92
CA ARG A 203 -13.06 0.10 -1.44
C ARG A 203 -14.09 0.80 -2.31
N VAL A 204 -13.79 0.99 -3.59
CA VAL A 204 -14.60 1.81 -4.51
C VAL A 204 -14.98 1.10 -5.81
N SER A 205 -14.35 -0.02 -6.14
CA SER A 205 -14.53 -0.70 -7.41
C SER A 205 -15.74 -1.65 -7.40
N GLN A 206 -16.02 -2.25 -8.56
CA GLN A 206 -17.03 -3.30 -8.73
C GLN A 206 -16.45 -4.72 -8.56
N GLY A 207 -15.28 -4.85 -7.92
CA GLY A 207 -14.56 -6.10 -7.63
C GLY A 207 -13.20 -6.22 -8.30
N CYS A 208 -12.93 -5.44 -9.35
CA CYS A 208 -11.61 -5.36 -9.98
C CYS A 208 -10.60 -4.56 -9.15
N VAL A 209 -9.32 -4.68 -9.48
CA VAL A 209 -8.23 -3.94 -8.83
C VAL A 209 -7.91 -2.71 -9.66
N ARG A 210 -7.93 -1.53 -9.02
CA ARG A 210 -7.65 -0.22 -9.64
C ARG A 210 -6.28 0.28 -9.23
N LEU A 211 -5.56 0.91 -10.14
CA LEU A 211 -4.31 1.63 -9.90
C LEU A 211 -4.40 3.05 -10.47
N ARG A 212 -3.48 3.93 -10.06
CA ARG A 212 -3.27 5.22 -10.71
C ARG A 212 -2.73 5.02 -12.13
N ASP A 213 -2.80 6.06 -12.94
CA ASP A 213 -2.51 5.99 -14.37
C ASP A 213 -1.06 5.57 -14.65
N GLU A 214 -0.09 6.18 -13.97
CA GLU A 214 1.33 5.87 -14.11
C GLU A 214 1.64 4.44 -13.63
N ASP A 215 1.02 4.02 -12.53
CA ASP A 215 1.22 2.70 -11.93
C ASP A 215 0.69 1.58 -12.84
N ILE A 216 -0.50 1.76 -13.44
CA ILE A 216 -1.05 0.74 -14.36
C ILE A 216 -0.30 0.71 -15.68
N GLU A 217 0.15 1.86 -16.20
CA GLU A 217 0.97 1.92 -17.40
C GLU A 217 2.29 1.18 -17.19
N HIS A 218 2.94 1.43 -16.05
CA HIS A 218 4.14 0.71 -15.65
C HIS A 218 3.92 -0.80 -15.60
N LEU A 219 2.88 -1.29 -14.91
CA LEU A 219 2.55 -2.72 -14.89
C LEU A 219 2.22 -3.27 -16.28
N PHE A 220 1.51 -2.52 -17.11
CA PHE A 220 1.18 -2.96 -18.47
C PHE A 220 2.43 -3.18 -19.32
N ASN A 221 3.44 -2.32 -19.16
CA ASN A 221 4.70 -2.41 -19.88
C ASN A 221 5.65 -3.48 -19.30
N SER A 222 5.68 -3.63 -17.98
CA SER A 222 6.64 -4.51 -17.29
C SER A 222 6.15 -5.96 -17.14
N VAL A 223 4.84 -6.20 -16.99
CA VAL A 223 4.28 -7.53 -16.70
C VAL A 223 4.01 -8.32 -17.99
N PRO A 224 4.65 -9.50 -18.17
CA PRO A 224 4.33 -10.39 -19.27
C PRO A 224 2.98 -11.10 -19.09
N VAL A 225 2.33 -11.43 -20.21
CA VAL A 225 1.22 -12.40 -20.23
C VAL A 225 1.74 -13.76 -19.71
N GLY A 226 0.91 -14.45 -18.92
CA GLY A 226 1.27 -15.68 -18.20
C GLY A 226 1.89 -15.45 -16.83
N THR A 227 2.09 -14.18 -16.41
CA THR A 227 2.56 -13.88 -15.05
C THR A 227 1.54 -14.35 -14.03
N ARG A 228 2.00 -15.12 -13.03
CA ARG A 228 1.18 -15.57 -11.89
C ARG A 228 0.61 -14.38 -11.14
N VAL A 229 -0.66 -14.48 -10.72
CA VAL A 229 -1.33 -13.51 -9.85
C VAL A 229 -1.93 -14.27 -8.67
N GLU A 230 -1.70 -13.82 -7.45
CA GLU A 230 -2.26 -14.41 -6.24
C GLU A 230 -2.94 -13.33 -5.40
N PHE A 231 -4.18 -13.58 -5.03
CA PHE A 231 -4.97 -12.72 -4.16
C PHE A 231 -4.97 -13.29 -2.74
N VAL A 232 -4.63 -12.44 -1.77
CA VAL A 232 -4.63 -12.76 -0.34
C VAL A 232 -5.34 -11.67 0.46
N ASN A 233 -5.75 -12.03 1.67
CA ASN A 233 -6.30 -11.12 2.66
C ASN A 233 -5.52 -11.35 3.97
N GLN A 234 -4.41 -10.64 4.12
CA GLN A 234 -3.50 -10.72 5.27
C GLN A 234 -3.43 -9.36 5.97
N PRO A 235 -4.41 -9.02 6.85
CA PRO A 235 -4.38 -7.77 7.61
C PRO A 235 -3.28 -7.74 8.67
N ILE A 236 -2.75 -8.92 9.03
CA ILE A 236 -1.66 -9.06 9.98
C ILE A 236 -0.52 -9.80 9.30
N LYS A 237 0.68 -9.22 9.35
CA LYS A 237 1.90 -9.84 8.87
C LYS A 237 2.92 -9.85 9.99
N ALA A 238 3.63 -10.95 10.14
CA ALA A 238 4.68 -11.11 11.14
C ALA A 238 5.92 -11.75 10.51
N THR A 239 7.09 -11.38 11.02
CA THR A 239 8.37 -11.96 10.59
C THR A 239 9.33 -12.09 11.78
N ILE A 240 10.22 -13.08 11.69
CA ILE A 240 11.39 -13.21 12.55
C ILE A 240 12.57 -12.93 11.63
N GLU A 241 13.29 -11.85 11.90
CA GLU A 241 14.41 -11.43 11.08
C GLU A 241 15.70 -12.20 11.46
N PRO A 242 16.72 -12.23 10.60
CA PRO A 242 17.94 -13.03 10.82
C PRO A 242 18.71 -12.70 12.10
N ASP A 243 18.51 -11.49 12.64
CA ASP A 243 19.06 -11.01 13.90
C ASP A 243 18.25 -11.45 15.13
N GLY A 244 17.19 -12.24 14.94
CA GLY A 244 16.29 -12.70 16.00
C GLY A 244 15.17 -11.72 16.34
N ASN A 245 15.15 -10.51 15.76
CA ASN A 245 14.10 -9.54 16.01
C ASN A 245 12.77 -10.00 15.43
N ARG A 246 11.69 -9.78 16.18
CA ARG A 246 10.33 -10.15 15.77
C ARG A 246 9.58 -8.89 15.45
N TYR A 247 8.99 -8.82 14.25
CA TYR A 247 8.18 -7.68 13.82
C TYR A 247 6.74 -8.12 13.54
N LEU A 248 5.81 -7.22 13.85
CA LEU A 248 4.39 -7.35 13.56
C LEU A 248 3.91 -6.08 12.85
N GLU A 249 3.16 -6.23 11.77
CA GLU A 249 2.47 -5.17 11.03
C GLU A 249 0.97 -5.51 11.03
N VAL A 250 0.15 -4.55 11.45
CA VAL A 250 -1.29 -4.74 11.64
C VAL A 250 -2.04 -3.62 10.94
N HIS A 251 -2.91 -4.01 10.00
CA HIS A 251 -3.85 -3.16 9.27
C HIS A 251 -5.28 -3.37 9.78
N GLN A 252 -6.19 -2.49 9.37
CA GLN A 252 -7.61 -2.73 9.57
C GLN A 252 -8.09 -3.91 8.71
N PRO A 253 -8.86 -4.86 9.26
CA PRO A 253 -9.53 -5.88 8.46
C PRO A 253 -10.52 -5.26 7.46
N LEU A 254 -10.77 -5.97 6.36
CA LEU A 254 -11.84 -5.60 5.45
C LEU A 254 -13.21 -5.90 6.08
N SER A 255 -14.11 -4.92 6.08
CA SER A 255 -15.52 -5.11 6.45
C SER A 255 -16.21 -6.13 5.52
N GLU A 256 -16.99 -7.05 6.07
CA GLU A 256 -17.76 -8.02 5.29
C GLU A 256 -19.16 -7.50 4.94
N THR A 257 -19.70 -6.58 5.77
CA THR A 257 -21.04 -6.01 5.59
C THR A 257 -21.02 -4.48 5.53
N ILE A 258 -22.11 -3.89 5.03
CA ILE A 258 -22.25 -2.42 4.95
C ILE A 258 -22.30 -1.83 6.36
N GLU A 259 -22.98 -2.50 7.29
CA GLU A 259 -23.06 -2.07 8.69
C GLU A 259 -21.67 -2.00 9.32
N GLN A 260 -20.82 -2.99 9.06
CA GLN A 260 -19.43 -2.99 9.51
C GLN A 260 -18.57 -1.90 8.85
N PHE A 261 -18.88 -1.53 7.60
CA PHE A 261 -18.15 -0.50 6.87
C PHE A 261 -18.54 0.92 7.34
N GLU A 262 -19.80 1.12 7.69
CA GLU A 262 -20.33 2.41 8.19
C GLU A 262 -20.13 2.59 9.70
N SER A 263 -19.79 1.51 10.41
CA SER A 263 -19.52 1.53 11.85
C SER A 263 -18.15 2.10 12.20
N SER A 264 -18.05 2.72 13.37
CA SER A 264 -16.78 3.09 14.00
C SER A 264 -16.19 1.99 14.90
N GLU A 265 -16.90 0.86 15.05
CA GLU A 265 -16.44 -0.27 15.84
C GLU A 265 -15.25 -0.99 15.19
N GLN A 266 -14.33 -1.45 16.03
CA GLN A 266 -13.19 -2.22 15.53
C GLN A 266 -13.62 -3.63 15.15
N LEU A 267 -13.31 -4.01 13.91
CA LEU A 267 -13.50 -5.38 13.46
C LEU A 267 -12.58 -6.35 14.21
N PRO A 268 -13.03 -7.58 14.49
CA PRO A 268 -12.22 -8.59 15.14
C PRO A 268 -11.01 -8.96 14.28
N LEU A 269 -9.86 -9.15 14.93
CA LEU A 269 -8.64 -9.65 14.30
C LEU A 269 -8.47 -11.13 14.65
N THR A 270 -8.31 -11.97 13.64
CA THR A 270 -7.99 -13.39 13.84
C THR A 270 -6.52 -13.63 13.54
N LEU A 271 -5.78 -14.13 14.54
CA LEU A 271 -4.39 -14.54 14.37
C LEU A 271 -4.35 -15.97 13.83
N ASP A 272 -3.68 -16.18 12.70
CA ASP A 272 -3.42 -17.53 12.22
C ASP A 272 -2.39 -18.26 13.11
N LYS A 273 -2.19 -19.56 12.88
CA LYS A 273 -1.25 -20.37 13.67
C LYS A 273 0.20 -19.86 13.60
N LYS A 274 0.65 -19.38 12.44
CA LYS A 274 2.01 -18.91 12.23
C LYS A 274 2.24 -17.60 12.99
N ILE A 275 1.33 -16.64 12.87
CA ILE A 275 1.39 -15.38 13.60
C ILE A 275 1.28 -15.65 15.11
N THR A 276 0.35 -16.51 15.52
CA THR A 276 0.20 -16.92 16.94
C THR A 276 1.53 -17.46 17.48
N SER A 277 2.23 -18.32 16.73
CA SER A 277 3.53 -18.87 17.17
C SER A 277 4.63 -17.81 17.30
N ILE A 278 4.59 -16.73 16.51
CA ILE A 278 5.56 -15.64 16.58
C ILE A 278 5.27 -14.76 17.79
N VAL A 279 4.00 -14.41 18.02
CA VAL A 279 3.62 -13.49 19.10
C VAL A 279 3.55 -14.16 20.48
N ALA A 280 3.31 -15.47 20.55
CA ALA A 280 3.31 -16.23 21.81
C ALA A 280 4.71 -16.54 22.37
N HIS A 281 5.77 -16.01 21.74
CA HIS A 281 7.14 -16.18 22.21
C HIS A 281 7.36 -15.52 23.58
N ALA A 282 8.20 -16.12 24.43
CA ALA A 282 8.45 -15.62 25.79
C ALA A 282 9.02 -14.20 25.85
N GLU A 283 9.76 -13.79 24.81
CA GLU A 283 10.35 -12.46 24.70
C GLU A 283 9.40 -11.39 24.12
N THR A 284 8.17 -11.76 23.79
CA THR A 284 7.21 -10.80 23.24
C THR A 284 6.77 -9.80 24.31
N ASP A 285 6.97 -8.52 24.01
CA ASP A 285 6.47 -7.40 24.79
C ASP A 285 4.94 -7.31 24.66
N SER A 286 4.25 -7.71 25.72
CA SER A 286 2.78 -7.81 25.73
C SER A 286 2.09 -6.45 25.61
N PHE A 287 2.72 -5.38 26.10
CA PHE A 287 2.17 -4.02 26.00
C PHE A 287 2.21 -3.53 24.55
N THR A 288 3.33 -3.71 23.88
CA THR A 288 3.55 -3.37 22.47
C THR A 288 2.62 -4.18 21.58
N LEU A 289 2.51 -5.49 21.83
CA LEU A 289 1.58 -6.36 21.09
C LEU A 289 0.13 -5.87 21.23
N LYS A 290 -0.35 -5.62 22.46
CA LYS A 290 -1.70 -5.10 22.71
C LYS A 290 -1.93 -3.79 21.96
N ARG A 291 -0.98 -2.84 22.07
CA ARG A 291 -1.06 -1.55 21.40
C ARG A 291 -1.16 -1.70 19.88
N LEU A 292 -0.40 -2.60 19.27
CA LEU A 292 -0.44 -2.81 17.81
C LEU A 292 -1.78 -3.37 17.34
N LEU A 293 -2.35 -4.32 18.09
CA LEU A 293 -3.65 -4.90 17.77
C LEU A 293 -4.81 -3.90 17.91
N GLU A 294 -4.68 -2.93 18.83
CA GLU A 294 -5.65 -1.86 19.04
C GLU A 294 -5.47 -0.70 18.06
N GLN A 295 -4.24 -0.24 17.80
CA GLN A 295 -3.97 0.95 17.00
C GLN A 295 -3.93 0.69 15.49
N ARG A 296 -3.44 -0.49 15.08
CA ARG A 296 -3.44 -0.95 13.68
C ARG A 296 -2.88 0.10 12.70
N THR A 297 -1.68 0.56 12.99
CA THR A 297 -1.03 1.68 12.28
C THR A 297 -0.52 1.32 10.88
N GLY A 298 -0.65 0.06 10.46
CA GLY A 298 -0.14 -0.41 9.16
C GLY A 298 1.38 -0.37 9.03
N MET A 299 2.11 -0.20 10.14
CA MET A 299 3.57 -0.11 10.16
C MET A 299 4.19 -1.28 10.92
N PRO A 300 5.26 -1.91 10.40
CA PRO A 300 6.03 -2.91 11.13
C PRO A 300 6.57 -2.33 12.44
N THR A 301 6.32 -3.04 13.52
CA THR A 301 6.82 -2.68 14.85
C THR A 301 7.48 -3.90 15.46
N ARG A 302 8.67 -3.69 16.04
CA ARG A 302 9.39 -4.73 16.78
C ARG A 302 8.58 -5.09 18.04
N ILE A 303 8.37 -6.38 18.27
CA ILE A 303 7.56 -6.89 19.38
C ILE A 303 8.36 -7.66 20.42
N ASN A 304 9.64 -7.97 20.21
CA ASN A 304 10.47 -8.58 21.24
C ASN A 304 11.29 -7.52 21.98
N SER A 305 11.40 -7.66 23.31
CA SER A 305 12.15 -6.73 24.15
C SER A 305 13.60 -6.59 23.65
N ILE A 306 14.15 -5.38 23.76
CA ILE A 306 15.61 -5.22 23.75
C ILE A 306 16.06 -5.91 25.03
N GLN A 307 16.73 -7.06 24.93
CA GLN A 307 17.53 -7.53 26.07
C GLN A 307 18.35 -6.32 26.51
N HIS A 308 18.14 -5.83 27.72
CA HIS A 308 19.08 -4.90 28.34
C HIS A 308 20.44 -5.58 28.23
N ALA A 309 21.23 -5.16 27.24
CA ALA A 309 22.64 -5.50 27.20
C ALA A 309 23.19 -5.02 28.55
N GLN A 310 23.73 -5.96 29.32
CA GLN A 310 24.40 -5.80 30.61
C GLN A 310 24.69 -4.34 30.97
N LEU A 311 23.81 -3.75 31.77
CA LEU A 311 24.11 -2.56 32.56
C LEU A 311 24.06 -2.94 34.04
N ASP A 312 24.70 -4.06 34.40
CA ASP A 312 24.92 -4.49 35.79
C ASP A 312 26.06 -5.51 35.81
N GLU A 313 27.30 -5.08 35.57
CA GLU A 313 28.49 -5.85 36.00
C GLU A 313 29.77 -5.02 36.26
N ASP A 314 29.73 -3.69 36.18
CA ASP A 314 30.90 -2.82 36.49
C ASP A 314 30.67 -1.85 37.67
N ALA A 315 29.60 -2.03 38.45
CA ALA A 315 29.36 -1.27 39.68
C ALA A 315 29.56 -2.13 40.94
N ALA A 316 30.72 -2.78 41.04
CA ALA A 316 31.24 -3.21 42.34
C ALA A 316 32.01 -2.03 42.95
N PRO A 317 31.58 -1.42 44.08
CA PRO A 317 32.44 -0.50 44.79
C PRO A 317 33.61 -1.31 45.38
N ALA A 318 34.82 -0.90 45.01
CA ALA A 318 36.05 -1.37 45.62
C ALA A 318 35.97 -1.21 47.15
N ASP A 319 36.27 -2.29 47.85
CA ASP A 319 36.63 -2.27 49.26
C ASP A 319 37.64 -1.15 49.52
N SER A 320 37.38 -0.33 50.53
CA SER A 320 38.40 0.53 51.14
C SER A 320 38.52 0.16 52.60
N GLU A 321 39.74 -0.26 52.94
CA GLU A 321 40.30 -0.44 54.28
C GLU A 321 40.30 0.86 55.11
#